data_AF-A0A2M6WD27-F1
#
_entry.id   AF-A0A2M6WD27-F1
#
_cell.length_a   1.000
_cell.length_b   1.000
_cell.length_c   1.000
_cell.angle_alpha   90.00
_cell.angle_beta   90.00
_cell.angle_gamma   90.00
#
_symmetry.space_group_name_H-M   'P 1'
#
loop_
_entity.id
_entity.type
_entity.pdbx_description
1 polymer ?
#
loop_
_entity_poly.entity_id
_entity_poly.type
_entity_poly.pdbx_seq_one_letter_code
_entity_poly.pdbx_strand_id
1 'polypeptide(L)'
;YKLDTSEGVSILAAAVIDDILGILVLALVISMGHGGDISLGELGMIGLKAVGFIGILVFLGFLFIKKLSNFLLKFQGKTYVAVAAALCFLIAALAEMFGLAMIIGAYLTGIIFSVTKIGHEIEEKLVWTAHVIVPVFFAVMGMLVDFKAMLAGLVFGLVITVFAIIGKIVGCGLPALFSGFNFLGSLRIGFGMLPRGEVALIVAGVGLAAGIINQEVFGVSIMMTIITTLMAPLILVPLFKIDKSGLKQAAGEVSTTQTLVEPYFNWSNTEEALN
;
A
#
# COMPACT_ATOMS: atom_id res chain seq x y z
N TYR A 1 8.77 -9.99 -16.16
CA TYR A 1 7.70 -9.52 -15.24
C TYR A 1 7.05 -8.31 -15.93
N LYS A 2 5.73 -8.26 -16.19
CA LYS A 2 5.10 -7.18 -17.00
C LYS A 2 4.92 -5.85 -16.21
N LEU A 3 5.79 -5.55 -15.25
CA LEU A 3 5.72 -4.30 -14.46
C LEU A 3 6.26 -3.09 -15.24
N ASP A 4 7.12 -3.31 -16.24
CA ASP A 4 7.65 -2.24 -17.10
C ASP A 4 6.65 -1.79 -18.19
N THR A 5 5.42 -2.31 -18.18
CA THR A 5 4.36 -1.84 -19.07
C THR A 5 3.80 -0.51 -18.56
N SER A 6 3.32 0.35 -19.47
CA SER A 6 2.71 1.63 -19.08
C SER A 6 1.51 1.43 -18.14
N GLU A 7 0.76 0.33 -18.29
CA GLU A 7 -0.28 -0.09 -17.36
C GLU A 7 0.29 -0.43 -15.98
N GLY A 8 1.37 -1.23 -15.93
CA GLY A 8 2.03 -1.65 -14.69
C GLY A 8 2.58 -0.48 -13.86
N VAL A 9 3.27 0.46 -14.50
CA VAL A 9 3.78 1.67 -13.85
C VAL A 9 2.63 2.54 -13.33
N SER A 10 1.54 2.66 -14.09
CA SER A 10 0.36 3.43 -13.67
C SER A 10 -0.35 2.78 -12.48
N ILE A 11 -0.47 1.45 -12.46
CA ILE A 11 -1.01 0.69 -11.33
C ILE A 11 -0.14 0.92 -10.08
N LEU A 12 1.19 0.81 -10.21
CA LEU A 12 2.10 0.99 -9.07
C LEU A 12 2.01 2.42 -8.49
N ALA A 13 2.03 3.44 -9.35
CA ALA A 13 1.90 4.82 -8.91
C ALA A 13 0.54 5.09 -8.25
N ALA A 14 -0.55 4.58 -8.83
CA ALA A 14 -1.89 4.72 -8.26
C ALA A 14 -2.05 3.95 -6.94
N ALA A 15 -1.43 2.78 -6.80
CA ALA A 15 -1.45 1.98 -5.58
C ALA A 15 -0.78 2.71 -4.41
N VAL A 16 0.38 3.33 -4.63
CA VAL A 16 1.06 4.13 -3.59
C VAL A 16 0.18 5.29 -3.10
N ILE A 17 -0.52 5.97 -4.01
CA ILE A 17 -1.44 7.05 -3.64
C ILE A 17 -2.67 6.49 -2.91
N ASP A 18 -3.25 5.38 -3.36
CA ASP A 18 -4.39 4.71 -2.71
C ASP A 18 -4.05 4.31 -1.26
N ASP A 19 -2.83 3.83 -1.01
CA ASP A 19 -2.36 3.46 0.33
C ASP A 19 -2.22 4.68 1.25
N ILE A 20 -1.62 5.77 0.77
CA ILE A 20 -1.49 7.02 1.54
C ILE A 20 -2.87 7.57 1.88
N LEU A 21 -3.79 7.60 0.90
CA LEU A 21 -5.17 8.03 1.12
C LEU A 21 -5.92 7.10 2.08
N GLY A 22 -5.73 5.78 1.96
CA GLY A 22 -6.34 4.79 2.84
C GLY A 22 -5.94 4.99 4.30
N ILE A 23 -4.66 5.29 4.55
CA ILE A 23 -4.15 5.60 5.88
C ILE A 23 -4.72 6.92 6.42
N LEU A 24 -4.85 7.94 5.57
CA LEU A 24 -5.51 9.20 5.95
C LEU A 24 -6.98 8.98 6.32
N VAL A 25 -7.71 8.19 5.54
CA VAL A 25 -9.10 7.84 5.83
C VAL A 25 -9.20 7.05 7.14
N LEU A 26 -8.30 6.08 7.37
CA LEU A 26 -8.24 5.35 8.63
C LEU A 26 -8.04 6.30 9.82
N ALA A 27 -7.07 7.21 9.76
CA ALA A 27 -6.84 8.21 10.80
C ALA A 27 -8.11 8.98 11.17
N LEU A 28 -8.84 9.45 10.16
CA LEU A 28 -10.09 10.20 10.35
C LEU A 28 -11.15 9.32 11.02
N VAL A 29 -11.36 8.09 10.51
CA VAL A 29 -12.37 7.17 11.05
C VAL A 29 -12.07 6.80 12.51
N ILE A 30 -10.82 6.47 12.84
CA ILE A 30 -10.42 6.12 14.21
C ILE A 30 -10.67 7.29 15.15
N SER A 31 -10.31 8.50 14.73
CA SER A 31 -10.47 9.65 15.59
C SER A 31 -11.93 10.08 15.77
N MET A 32 -12.80 9.84 14.78
CA MET A 32 -14.26 9.99 14.93
C MET A 32 -14.85 8.99 15.92
N GLY A 33 -14.37 7.73 15.92
CA GLY A 33 -14.90 6.67 16.79
C GLY A 33 -14.75 6.91 18.29
N HIS A 34 -13.81 7.78 18.69
CA HIS A 34 -13.54 8.09 20.09
C HIS A 34 -14.33 9.31 20.62
N GLY A 35 -15.11 10.00 19.77
CA GLY A 35 -15.94 11.14 20.15
C GLY A 35 -17.44 10.80 20.13
N GLY A 36 -18.18 11.18 21.18
CA GLY A 36 -19.66 11.29 21.12
C GLY A 36 -20.10 12.43 20.20
N ASP A 37 -21.42 12.65 20.04
CA ASP A 37 -22.08 13.63 19.15
C ASP A 37 -21.12 14.64 18.49
N ILE A 38 -20.69 14.28 17.28
CA ILE A 38 -19.57 14.93 16.63
C ILE A 38 -20.02 16.26 16.05
N SER A 39 -19.57 17.37 16.63
CA SER A 39 -19.74 18.68 15.99
C SER A 39 -18.80 18.81 14.78
N LEU A 40 -19.23 19.53 13.74
CA LEU A 40 -18.40 19.84 12.56
C LEU A 40 -17.03 20.47 12.94
N GLY A 41 -16.96 21.18 14.08
CA GLY A 41 -15.73 21.76 14.60
C GLY A 41 -14.75 20.72 15.17
N GLU A 42 -15.25 19.69 15.85
CA GLU A 42 -14.43 18.60 16.38
C GLU A 42 -13.89 17.72 15.26
N LEU A 43 -14.70 17.43 14.24
CA LEU A 43 -14.26 16.77 12.99
C LEU A 43 -13.12 17.52 12.31
N GLY A 44 -13.25 18.84 12.19
CA GLY A 44 -12.19 19.69 11.62
C GLY A 44 -10.91 19.64 12.44
N MET A 45 -11.01 19.69 13.78
CA MET A 45 -9.85 19.62 14.67
C MET A 45 -9.16 18.26 14.63
N ILE A 46 -9.95 17.18 14.55
CA ILE A 46 -9.47 15.81 14.40
C ILE A 46 -8.71 15.63 13.08
N GLY A 47 -9.30 16.05 11.97
CA GLY A 47 -8.64 15.98 10.67
C GLY A 47 -7.38 16.83 10.62
N LEU A 48 -7.40 18.00 11.26
CA LEU A 48 -6.22 18.85 11.38
C LEU A 48 -5.12 18.20 12.24
N LYS A 49 -5.47 17.50 13.32
CA LYS A 49 -4.50 16.73 14.12
C LYS A 49 -3.90 15.58 13.32
N ALA A 50 -4.70 14.83 12.57
CA ALA A 50 -4.24 13.75 11.72
C ALA A 50 -3.28 14.24 10.62
N VAL A 51 -3.73 15.20 9.82
CA VAL A 51 -2.92 15.81 8.75
C VAL A 51 -1.70 16.52 9.33
N GLY A 52 -1.86 17.21 10.46
CA GLY A 52 -0.78 17.89 11.17
C GLY A 52 0.28 16.92 11.68
N PHE A 53 -0.11 15.83 12.33
CA PHE A 53 0.82 14.79 12.79
C PHE A 53 1.58 14.18 11.62
N ILE A 54 0.87 13.76 10.57
CA ILE A 54 1.49 13.17 9.37
C ILE A 54 2.45 14.18 8.72
N GLY A 55 2.01 15.42 8.51
CA GLY A 55 2.81 16.48 7.91
C GLY A 55 4.05 16.84 8.73
N ILE A 56 3.91 16.97 10.06
CA ILE A 56 5.03 17.22 10.98
C ILE A 56 6.01 16.05 10.94
N LEU A 57 5.52 14.81 11.00
CA LEU A 57 6.38 13.64 11.02
C LEU A 57 7.15 13.47 9.71
N VAL A 58 6.50 13.67 8.56
CA VAL A 58 7.15 13.66 7.24
C VAL A 58 8.16 14.80 7.12
N PHE A 59 7.81 16.01 7.56
CA PHE A 59 8.70 17.17 7.55
C PHE A 59 9.94 16.94 8.41
N LEU A 60 9.76 16.47 9.66
CA LEU A 60 10.85 16.12 10.55
C LEU A 60 11.69 14.98 9.98
N GLY A 61 11.07 13.94 9.45
CA GLY A 61 11.76 12.82 8.81
C GLY A 61 12.68 13.29 7.69
N PHE A 62 12.20 14.18 6.82
CA PHE A 62 13.00 14.75 5.74
C PHE A 62 14.10 15.69 6.24
N LEU A 63 13.79 16.57 7.22
CA LEU A 63 14.75 17.51 7.80
C LEU A 63 15.90 16.78 8.51
N PHE A 64 15.60 15.69 9.21
CA PHE A 64 16.54 14.94 10.02
C PHE A 64 17.14 13.74 9.30
N ILE A 65 16.81 13.50 8.03
CA ILE A 65 17.20 12.30 7.27
C ILE A 65 18.72 12.02 7.30
N LYS A 66 19.54 13.05 7.11
CA LYS A 66 21.01 12.94 7.13
C LYS A 66 21.53 12.64 8.54
N LYS A 67 20.93 13.27 9.57
CA LYS A 67 21.30 13.03 10.97
C LYS A 67 20.88 11.63 11.41
N LEU A 68 19.69 11.19 11.02
CA LEU A 68 19.16 9.86 11.29
C LEU A 68 20.02 8.78 10.65
N SER A 69 20.37 8.94 9.38
CA SER A 69 21.27 8.02 8.66
C SER A 69 22.65 7.95 9.33
N ASN A 70 23.26 9.10 9.63
CA ASN A 70 24.56 9.14 10.31
C ASN A 70 24.50 8.59 11.74
N PHE A 71 23.39 8.79 12.46
CA PHE A 71 23.17 8.27 13.80
C PHE A 71 23.09 6.74 13.79
N LEU A 72 22.31 6.18 12.87
CA LEU A 72 22.16 4.73 12.74
C LEU A 72 23.47 4.07 12.29
N LEU A 73 24.23 4.72 11.40
CA LEU A 73 25.56 4.25 10.98
C LEU A 73 26.62 4.24 12.10
N LYS A 74 26.41 4.95 13.21
CA LYS A 74 27.31 4.84 14.38
C LYS A 74 27.20 3.48 15.07
N PHE A 75 26.09 2.77 14.87
CA PHE A 75 25.89 1.44 15.42
C PHE A 75 26.42 0.40 14.42
N GLN A 76 27.47 -0.32 14.81
CA GLN A 76 28.05 -1.36 13.96
C GLN A 76 27.22 -2.65 13.96
N GLY A 77 27.32 -3.41 12.88
CA GLY A 77 26.77 -4.77 12.78
C GLY A 77 25.25 -4.80 12.76
N LYS A 78 24.61 -5.69 13.54
CA LYS A 78 23.15 -5.89 13.52
C LYS A 78 22.37 -4.88 14.38
N THR A 79 23.05 -4.02 15.13
CA THR A 79 22.44 -3.14 16.14
C THR A 79 21.59 -2.02 15.53
N TYR A 80 21.91 -1.53 14.33
CA TYR A 80 21.13 -0.45 13.70
C TYR A 80 19.69 -0.88 13.37
N VAL A 81 19.43 -2.16 13.07
CA VAL A 81 18.07 -2.66 12.82
C VAL A 81 17.26 -2.64 14.10
N ALA A 82 17.85 -3.05 15.23
CA ALA A 82 17.18 -2.99 16.52
C ALA A 82 16.85 -1.54 16.92
N VAL A 83 17.76 -0.60 16.66
CA VAL A 83 17.51 0.83 16.88
C VAL A 83 16.44 1.36 15.93
N ALA A 84 16.45 0.97 14.66
CA ALA A 84 15.41 1.36 13.69
C ALA A 84 14.03 0.82 14.11
N ALA A 85 13.94 -0.42 14.56
CA ALA A 85 12.72 -1.01 15.09
C ALA A 85 12.26 -0.29 16.37
N ALA A 86 13.16 0.03 17.29
CA ALA A 86 12.83 0.80 18.50
C ALA A 86 12.29 2.19 18.17
N LEU A 87 12.87 2.88 17.18
CA LEU A 87 12.37 4.15 16.68
C LEU A 87 10.99 4.01 16.03
N CYS A 88 10.76 2.94 15.26
CA CYS A 88 9.45 2.62 14.70
C CYS A 88 8.40 2.44 15.79
N PHE A 89 8.68 1.66 16.83
CA PHE A 89 7.77 1.49 17.97
C PHE A 89 7.54 2.79 18.73
N LEU A 90 8.57 3.61 18.91
CA LEU A 90 8.44 4.93 19.56
C LEU A 90 7.50 5.84 18.75
N ILE A 91 7.66 5.91 17.42
CA ILE A 91 6.82 6.74 16.56
C ILE A 91 5.39 6.18 16.47
N ALA A 92 5.23 4.86 16.44
CA ALA A 92 3.91 4.21 16.48
C ALA A 92 3.17 4.53 17.79
N ALA A 93 3.85 4.47 18.93
CA ALA A 93 3.29 4.85 20.23
C ALA A 93 2.94 6.35 20.28
N LEU A 94 3.79 7.22 19.71
CA LEU A 94 3.45 8.64 19.56
C LEU A 94 2.18 8.83 18.71
N ALA A 95 2.04 8.12 17.59
CA ALA A 95 0.82 8.19 16.78
C ALA A 95 -0.43 7.86 17.60
N GLU A 96 -0.38 6.82 18.42
CA GLU A 96 -1.46 6.44 19.33
C GLU A 96 -1.77 7.52 20.38
N MET A 97 -0.74 8.14 20.97
CA MET A 97 -0.92 9.27 21.90
C MET A 97 -1.61 10.49 21.25
N PHE A 98 -1.46 10.67 19.94
CA PHE A 98 -2.14 11.72 19.17
C PHE A 98 -3.55 11.30 18.69
N GLY A 99 -4.03 10.12 19.06
CA GLY A 99 -5.36 9.60 18.71
C GLY A 99 -5.44 8.95 17.32
N LEU A 100 -4.29 8.54 16.77
CA LEU A 100 -4.19 7.85 15.48
C LEU A 100 -3.91 6.37 15.70
N ALA A 101 -4.19 5.52 14.70
CA ALA A 101 -3.80 4.12 14.78
C ALA A 101 -2.26 3.97 14.77
N MET A 102 -1.72 3.11 15.63
CA MET A 102 -0.27 2.82 15.70
C MET A 102 0.36 2.50 14.34
N ILE A 103 -0.37 1.82 13.45
CA ILE A 103 0.13 1.47 12.12
C ILE A 103 0.49 2.69 11.28
N ILE A 104 -0.18 3.83 11.48
CA ILE A 104 0.09 5.06 10.76
C ILE A 104 1.51 5.56 11.08
N GLY A 105 1.88 5.55 12.36
CA GLY A 105 3.24 5.89 12.79
C GLY A 105 4.28 4.90 12.26
N ALA A 106 3.98 3.60 12.29
CA ALA A 106 4.87 2.57 11.77
C ALA A 106 5.11 2.71 10.24
N TYR A 107 4.05 2.92 9.47
CA TYR A 107 4.12 3.11 8.02
C TYR A 107 4.94 4.35 7.64
N LEU A 108 4.66 5.49 8.29
CA LEU A 108 5.41 6.72 8.04
C LEU A 108 6.89 6.59 8.42
N THR A 109 7.19 5.86 9.50
CA THR A 109 8.58 5.58 9.87
C THR A 109 9.28 4.77 8.79
N GLY A 110 8.60 3.78 8.21
CA GLY A 110 9.09 3.02 7.06
C GLY A 110 9.39 3.90 5.84
N ILE A 111 8.49 4.83 5.51
CA ILE A 111 8.72 5.82 4.43
C ILE A 111 9.94 6.70 4.73
N ILE A 112 10.10 7.15 5.97
CA ILE A 112 11.25 7.98 6.36
C ILE A 112 12.55 7.17 6.24
N PHE A 113 12.54 5.88 6.58
CA PHE A 113 13.73 5.03 6.44
C PHE A 113 14.05 4.69 4.99
N SER A 114 13.05 4.50 4.12
CA SER A 114 13.27 4.12 2.72
C SER A 114 14.08 5.16 1.93
N VAL A 115 14.04 6.43 2.35
CA VAL A 115 14.81 7.52 1.75
C VAL A 115 16.21 7.69 2.37
N THR A 116 16.55 6.97 3.44
CA THR A 116 17.89 7.01 4.07
C THR A 116 18.89 6.12 3.35
N LYS A 117 20.19 6.40 3.50
CA LYS A 117 21.27 5.60 2.86
C LYS A 117 21.30 4.13 3.30
N ILE A 118 20.77 3.83 4.47
CA ILE A 118 20.74 2.48 5.06
C ILE A 118 19.36 1.82 4.95
N GLY A 119 18.40 2.49 4.30
CA GLY A 119 17.03 1.99 4.18
C GLY A 119 16.98 0.60 3.56
N HIS A 120 17.79 0.39 2.51
CA HIS A 120 17.88 -0.90 1.84
C HIS A 120 18.44 -2.02 2.74
N GLU A 121 19.47 -1.73 3.55
CA GLU A 121 20.02 -2.73 4.48
C GLU A 121 19.03 -3.07 5.61
N ILE A 122 18.28 -2.08 6.08
CA ILE A 122 17.21 -2.28 7.08
C ILE A 122 16.12 -3.16 6.47
N GLU A 123 15.68 -2.85 5.25
CA GLU A 123 14.68 -3.61 4.50
C GLU A 123 15.11 -5.07 4.33
N GLU A 124 16.31 -5.32 3.79
CA GLU A 124 16.83 -6.68 3.54
C GLU A 124 16.82 -7.55 4.81
N LYS A 125 17.14 -6.94 5.96
CA LYS A 125 17.13 -7.64 7.25
C LYS A 125 15.71 -7.85 7.79
N LEU A 126 14.80 -6.89 7.59
CA LEU A 126 13.41 -6.99 8.04
C LEU A 126 12.57 -7.92 7.16
N VAL A 127 12.94 -8.15 5.90
CA VAL A 127 12.23 -9.09 5.00
C VAL A 127 12.10 -10.48 5.63
N TRP A 128 13.13 -10.98 6.31
CA TRP A 128 13.07 -12.27 7.01
C TRP A 128 12.06 -12.27 8.15
N THR A 129 11.95 -11.17 8.88
CA THR A 129 10.92 -11.01 9.91
C THR A 129 9.53 -10.94 9.28
N ALA A 130 9.37 -10.19 8.19
CA ALA A 130 8.12 -10.08 7.45
C ALA A 130 7.64 -11.45 6.94
N HIS A 131 8.53 -12.31 6.45
CA HIS A 131 8.19 -13.67 6.01
C HIS A 131 7.55 -14.54 7.10
N VAL A 132 7.81 -14.26 8.38
CA VAL A 132 7.19 -14.96 9.51
C VAL A 132 5.94 -14.21 9.99
N ILE A 133 6.02 -12.89 10.13
CA ILE A 133 4.93 -12.08 10.71
C ILE A 133 3.73 -11.97 9.76
N VAL A 134 3.95 -11.83 8.45
CA VAL A 134 2.87 -11.64 7.47
C VAL A 134 1.93 -12.85 7.42
N PRO A 135 2.40 -14.11 7.28
CA PRO A 135 1.51 -15.27 7.33
C PRO A 135 0.77 -15.42 8.67
N VAL A 136 1.45 -15.13 9.79
CA VAL A 136 0.83 -15.15 11.12
C VAL A 136 -0.27 -14.09 11.23
N PHE A 137 -0.03 -12.88 10.72
CA PHE A 137 -1.03 -11.82 10.64
C PHE A 137 -2.29 -12.29 9.89
N PHE A 138 -2.14 -12.84 8.68
CA PHE A 138 -3.28 -13.34 7.91
C PHE A 138 -4.02 -14.48 8.64
N ALA A 139 -3.30 -15.39 9.30
CA ALA A 139 -3.90 -16.46 10.08
C ALA A 139 -4.71 -15.91 11.27
N VAL A 140 -4.16 -14.96 12.03
CA VAL A 140 -4.84 -14.31 13.16
C VAL A 140 -6.08 -13.56 12.68
N MET A 141 -5.97 -12.77 11.63
CA MET A 141 -7.10 -12.03 11.07
C MET A 141 -8.22 -12.97 10.61
N GLY A 142 -7.88 -14.11 10.01
CA GLY A 142 -8.86 -15.15 9.66
C GLY A 142 -9.52 -15.81 10.87
N MET A 143 -8.76 -16.07 11.94
CA MET A 143 -9.31 -16.66 13.18
C MET A 143 -10.24 -15.70 13.94
N LEU A 144 -10.07 -14.39 13.78
CA LEU A 144 -10.96 -13.39 14.37
C LEU A 144 -12.34 -13.33 13.71
N VAL A 145 -12.51 -13.94 12.53
CA VAL A 145 -13.78 -13.91 11.80
C VAL A 145 -14.82 -14.79 12.49
N ASP A 146 -15.89 -14.16 13.00
CA ASP A 146 -17.10 -14.86 13.37
C ASP A 146 -17.92 -15.21 12.11
N PHE A 147 -17.83 -16.46 11.68
CA PHE A 147 -18.58 -16.96 10.52
C PHE A 147 -20.10 -16.82 10.67
N LYS A 148 -20.65 -16.90 11.88
CA LYS A 148 -22.08 -16.75 12.11
C LYS A 148 -22.51 -15.30 11.91
N ALA A 149 -21.75 -14.36 12.44
CA ALA A 149 -21.98 -12.93 12.23
C ALA A 149 -21.80 -12.55 10.74
N MET A 150 -20.76 -13.07 10.09
CA MET A 150 -20.51 -12.84 8.66
C MET A 150 -21.65 -13.38 7.77
N LEU A 151 -22.18 -14.57 8.07
CA LEU A 151 -23.28 -15.16 7.31
C LEU A 151 -24.59 -14.39 7.48
N ALA A 152 -24.82 -13.79 8.65
CA ALA A 152 -25.97 -12.89 8.85
C ALA A 152 -25.90 -11.66 7.92
N GLY A 153 -24.69 -11.12 7.72
CA GLY A 153 -24.42 -10.00 6.81
C GLY A 153 -24.12 -10.39 5.36
N LEU A 154 -24.35 -11.65 4.94
CA LEU A 154 -23.89 -12.17 3.64
C LEU A 154 -24.37 -11.33 2.45
N VAL A 155 -25.67 -10.99 2.42
CA VAL A 155 -26.26 -10.18 1.33
C VAL A 155 -25.63 -8.79 1.29
N PHE A 156 -25.50 -8.15 2.45
CA PHE A 156 -24.84 -6.86 2.57
C PHE A 156 -23.40 -6.91 2.08
N GLY A 157 -22.66 -7.95 2.46
CA GLY A 157 -21.27 -8.12 2.05
C GLY A 157 -21.08 -8.40 0.57
N LEU A 158 -21.97 -9.19 -0.05
CA LEU A 158 -21.94 -9.40 -1.50
C LEU A 158 -22.23 -8.11 -2.26
N VAL A 159 -23.23 -7.34 -1.81
CA VAL A 159 -23.56 -6.04 -2.40
C VAL A 159 -22.37 -5.08 -2.29
N ILE A 160 -21.78 -4.91 -1.10
CA ILE A 160 -20.60 -4.08 -0.90
C ILE A 160 -19.43 -4.56 -1.77
N THR A 161 -19.22 -5.87 -1.90
CA THR A 161 -18.15 -6.43 -2.73
C THR A 161 -18.33 -6.03 -4.20
N VAL A 162 -19.55 -6.14 -4.73
CA VAL A 162 -19.87 -5.70 -6.09
C VAL A 162 -19.61 -4.20 -6.26
N PHE A 163 -20.06 -3.38 -5.32
CA PHE A 163 -19.78 -1.93 -5.33
C PHE A 163 -18.29 -1.61 -5.22
N ALA A 164 -17.53 -2.34 -4.42
CA ALA A 164 -16.09 -2.18 -4.30
C ALA A 164 -15.38 -2.50 -5.62
N ILE A 165 -15.80 -3.57 -6.30
CA ILE A 165 -15.26 -3.97 -7.61
C ILE A 165 -15.57 -2.92 -8.66
N ILE A 166 -16.85 -2.52 -8.78
CA ILE A 166 -17.27 -1.50 -9.75
C ILE A 166 -16.58 -0.18 -9.45
N GLY A 167 -16.54 0.23 -8.19
CA GLY A 167 -15.90 1.46 -7.74
C GLY A 167 -14.42 1.50 -8.11
N LYS A 168 -13.70 0.38 -7.99
CA LYS A 168 -12.30 0.29 -8.43
C LYS A 168 -12.13 0.30 -9.94
N ILE A 169 -12.92 -0.49 -10.66
CA ILE A 169 -12.82 -0.58 -12.12
C ILE A 169 -13.16 0.77 -12.76
N VAL A 170 -14.24 1.42 -12.31
CA VAL A 170 -14.64 2.74 -12.81
C VAL A 170 -13.71 3.83 -12.28
N GLY A 171 -13.41 3.81 -10.98
CA GLY A 171 -12.59 4.84 -10.34
C GLY A 171 -11.15 4.91 -10.85
N CYS A 172 -10.54 3.78 -11.20
CA CYS A 172 -9.19 3.74 -11.76
C CYS A 172 -9.20 3.65 -13.30
N GLY A 173 -10.17 2.97 -13.90
CA GLY A 173 -10.25 2.78 -15.35
C GLY A 173 -10.72 4.03 -16.10
N LEU A 174 -11.74 4.74 -15.60
CA LEU A 174 -12.29 5.91 -16.28
C LEU A 174 -11.24 7.03 -16.42
N PRO A 175 -10.48 7.42 -15.37
CA PRO A 175 -9.39 8.36 -15.52
C PRO A 175 -8.30 7.86 -16.47
N ALA A 176 -7.98 6.56 -16.46
CA ALA A 176 -7.00 5.99 -17.38
C ALA A 176 -7.39 6.18 -18.86
N LEU A 177 -8.69 6.07 -19.20
CA LEU A 177 -9.19 6.36 -20.55
C LEU A 177 -8.91 7.80 -21.01
N PHE A 178 -8.94 8.76 -20.08
CA PHE A 178 -8.64 10.16 -20.36
C PHE A 178 -7.12 10.43 -20.38
N SER A 179 -6.34 9.62 -19.67
CA SER A 179 -4.87 9.71 -19.59
C SER A 179 -4.12 8.97 -20.70
N GLY A 180 -4.79 8.67 -21.83
CA GLY A 180 -4.15 8.08 -23.01
C GLY A 180 -4.21 6.55 -23.12
N PHE A 181 -4.89 5.85 -22.20
CA PHE A 181 -5.15 4.42 -22.32
C PHE A 181 -6.41 4.13 -23.15
N ASN A 182 -6.41 2.99 -23.84
CA ASN A 182 -7.59 2.46 -24.51
C ASN A 182 -8.42 1.62 -23.52
N PHE A 183 -9.55 1.08 -23.97
CA PHE A 183 -10.44 0.29 -23.12
C PHE A 183 -9.74 -0.92 -22.47
N LEU A 184 -8.85 -1.57 -23.20
CA LEU A 184 -8.08 -2.71 -22.69
C LEU A 184 -7.09 -2.27 -21.61
N GLY A 185 -6.35 -1.18 -21.82
CA GLY A 185 -5.44 -0.60 -20.83
C GLY A 185 -6.17 -0.12 -19.57
N SER A 186 -7.32 0.54 -19.74
CA SER A 186 -8.20 0.94 -18.66
C SER A 186 -8.69 -0.24 -17.83
N LEU A 187 -9.13 -1.33 -18.47
CA LEU A 187 -9.55 -2.54 -17.76
C LEU A 187 -8.37 -3.19 -17.01
N ARG A 188 -7.18 -3.26 -17.63
CA ARG A 188 -5.97 -3.75 -16.96
C ARG A 188 -5.65 -2.95 -15.70
N ILE A 189 -5.74 -1.63 -15.77
CA ILE A 189 -5.52 -0.74 -14.62
C ILE A 189 -6.59 -0.95 -13.56
N GLY A 190 -7.87 -0.98 -13.94
CA GLY A 190 -8.99 -1.19 -13.02
C GLY A 190 -8.93 -2.52 -12.27
N PHE A 191 -8.72 -3.63 -12.99
CA PHE A 191 -8.57 -4.95 -12.37
C PHE A 191 -7.23 -5.11 -11.64
N GLY A 192 -6.19 -4.40 -12.07
CA GLY A 192 -4.88 -4.36 -11.39
C GLY A 192 -4.94 -3.72 -10.00
N MET A 193 -5.92 -2.85 -9.76
CA MET A 193 -6.13 -2.13 -8.49
C MET A 193 -7.13 -2.83 -7.54
N LEU A 194 -7.61 -4.03 -7.87
CA LEU A 194 -8.55 -4.81 -7.04
C LEU A 194 -7.93 -5.47 -5.80
N PRO A 195 -6.72 -6.09 -5.87
CA PRO A 195 -6.12 -6.72 -4.70
C PRO A 195 -5.91 -5.67 -3.61
N ARG A 196 -6.50 -5.90 -2.43
CA ARG A 196 -6.39 -5.02 -1.25
C ARG A 196 -6.13 -5.82 0.02
N GLY A 197 -5.28 -6.85 -0.08
CA GLY A 197 -5.12 -7.84 0.97
C GLY A 197 -4.72 -7.24 2.32
N GLU A 198 -3.57 -6.60 2.39
CA GLU A 198 -2.92 -6.31 3.67
C GLU A 198 -3.61 -5.14 4.39
N VAL A 199 -3.68 -3.99 3.70
CA VAL A 199 -4.17 -2.74 4.28
C VAL A 199 -5.64 -2.83 4.66
N ALA A 200 -6.50 -3.48 3.85
CA ALA A 200 -7.92 -3.58 4.16
C ALA A 200 -8.19 -4.43 5.42
N LEU A 201 -7.45 -5.53 5.58
CA LEU A 201 -7.54 -6.37 6.78
C LEU A 201 -7.08 -5.60 8.01
N ILE A 202 -5.98 -4.85 7.91
CA ILE A 202 -5.49 -4.03 9.02
C ILE A 202 -6.55 -2.99 9.40
N VAL A 203 -7.08 -2.24 8.45
CA VAL A 203 -8.11 -1.21 8.69
C VAL A 203 -9.33 -1.82 9.38
N ALA A 204 -9.80 -2.99 8.92
CA ALA A 204 -10.91 -3.70 9.55
C ALA A 204 -10.55 -4.15 10.98
N GLY A 205 -9.35 -4.68 11.20
CA GLY A 205 -8.87 -5.10 12.52
C GLY A 205 -8.78 -3.95 13.51
N VAL A 206 -8.19 -2.83 13.09
CA VAL A 206 -8.10 -1.61 13.92
C VAL A 206 -9.50 -1.06 14.20
N GLY A 207 -10.38 -1.02 13.20
CA GLY A 207 -11.77 -0.58 13.38
C GLY A 207 -12.53 -1.45 14.38
N LEU A 208 -12.34 -2.78 14.34
CA LEU A 208 -12.97 -3.71 15.27
C LEU A 208 -12.42 -3.52 16.70
N ALA A 209 -11.10 -3.39 16.83
CA ALA A 209 -10.44 -3.18 18.12
C ALA A 209 -10.83 -1.84 18.76
N ALA A 210 -11.02 -0.80 17.95
CA ALA A 210 -11.52 0.51 18.39
C ALA A 210 -13.04 0.52 18.66
N GLY A 211 -13.76 -0.59 18.43
CA GLY A 211 -15.20 -0.68 18.63
C GLY A 211 -16.03 0.09 17.59
N ILE A 212 -15.42 0.52 16.49
CA ILE A 212 -16.06 1.33 15.43
C ILE A 212 -16.89 0.45 14.51
N ILE A 213 -16.41 -0.77 14.24
CA ILE A 213 -17.15 -1.77 13.48
C ILE A 213 -17.47 -2.97 14.37
N ASN A 214 -18.58 -3.63 14.08
CA ASN A 214 -18.97 -4.87 14.76
C ASN A 214 -18.39 -6.10 14.03
N GLN A 215 -18.59 -7.29 14.62
CA GLN A 215 -18.12 -8.55 14.05
C GLN A 215 -18.72 -8.87 12.68
N GLU A 216 -19.94 -8.41 12.41
CA GLU A 216 -20.59 -8.57 11.10
C GLU A 216 -19.84 -7.79 10.01
N VAL A 217 -19.61 -6.49 10.21
CA VAL A 217 -18.88 -5.63 9.26
C VAL A 217 -17.42 -6.08 9.13
N PHE A 218 -16.81 -6.53 10.21
CA PHE A 218 -15.47 -7.12 10.17
C PHE A 218 -15.44 -8.35 9.25
N GLY A 219 -16.29 -9.35 9.50
CA GLY A 219 -16.36 -10.56 8.68
C GLY A 219 -16.68 -10.28 7.21
N VAL A 220 -17.62 -9.37 6.95
CA VAL A 220 -17.95 -8.90 5.59
C VAL A 220 -16.74 -8.25 4.91
N SER A 221 -15.94 -7.48 5.63
CA SER A 221 -14.73 -6.84 5.10
C SER A 221 -13.67 -7.88 4.72
N ILE A 222 -13.49 -8.93 5.54
CA ILE A 222 -12.59 -10.04 5.23
C ILE A 222 -13.07 -10.80 3.98
N MET A 223 -14.37 -11.12 3.91
CA MET A 223 -14.98 -11.78 2.75
C MET A 223 -14.76 -10.98 1.47
N MET A 224 -15.06 -9.67 1.50
CA MET A 224 -14.85 -8.77 0.37
C MET A 224 -13.38 -8.78 -0.07
N THR A 225 -12.44 -8.72 0.89
CA THR A 225 -11.00 -8.72 0.61
C THR A 225 -10.53 -10.02 -0.05
N ILE A 226 -11.02 -11.17 0.43
CA ILE A 226 -10.71 -12.48 -0.15
C ILE A 226 -11.25 -12.55 -1.59
N ILE A 227 -12.51 -12.17 -1.79
CA ILE A 227 -13.16 -12.21 -3.11
C ILE A 227 -12.39 -11.32 -4.10
N THR A 228 -12.12 -10.06 -3.77
CA THR A 228 -11.43 -9.15 -4.70
C THR A 228 -10.00 -9.60 -4.98
N THR A 229 -9.30 -10.13 -3.98
CA THR A 229 -7.91 -10.61 -4.12
C THR A 229 -7.83 -11.86 -4.99
N LEU A 230 -8.79 -12.80 -4.87
CA LEU A 230 -8.84 -13.99 -5.72
C LEU A 230 -9.34 -13.68 -7.14
N MET A 231 -10.28 -12.75 -7.29
CA MET A 231 -10.79 -12.33 -8.59
C MET A 231 -9.73 -11.65 -9.46
N ALA A 232 -8.84 -10.87 -8.85
CA ALA A 232 -7.82 -10.13 -9.57
C ALA A 232 -6.93 -11.01 -10.47
N PRO A 233 -6.21 -12.04 -9.99
CA PRO A 233 -5.39 -12.89 -10.87
C PRO A 233 -6.24 -13.68 -11.88
N LEU A 234 -7.45 -14.11 -11.52
CA LEU A 234 -8.34 -14.85 -12.43
C LEU A 234 -8.73 -14.04 -13.67
N ILE A 235 -8.86 -12.71 -13.53
CA ILE A 235 -9.28 -11.82 -14.60
C ILE A 235 -8.08 -11.14 -15.27
N LEU A 236 -7.11 -10.70 -14.46
CA LEU A 236 -5.95 -9.93 -14.90
C LEU A 236 -4.97 -10.77 -15.71
N VAL A 237 -4.73 -12.04 -15.34
CA VAL A 237 -3.83 -12.93 -16.08
C VAL A 237 -4.30 -13.14 -17.53
N PRO A 238 -5.58 -13.48 -17.80
CA PRO A 238 -6.11 -13.49 -19.17
C PRO A 238 -6.02 -12.14 -19.89
N LEU A 239 -6.34 -11.03 -19.23
CA LEU A 239 -6.27 -9.68 -19.82
C LEU A 239 -4.86 -9.30 -20.30
N PHE A 240 -3.83 -9.73 -19.58
CA PHE A 240 -2.43 -9.51 -19.98
C PHE A 240 -1.91 -10.53 -21.01
N LYS A 241 -2.61 -11.64 -21.24
CA LYS A 241 -2.30 -12.56 -22.36
C LYS A 241 -2.75 -12.02 -23.71
N ILE A 242 -3.70 -11.07 -23.73
CA ILE A 242 -4.10 -10.38 -24.95
C ILE A 242 -2.93 -9.50 -25.42
N ASP A 243 -2.26 -9.88 -26.50
CA ASP A 243 -1.06 -9.18 -27.01
C ASP A 243 -1.39 -7.91 -27.80
N LYS A 244 -2.24 -7.05 -27.20
CA LYS A 244 -2.61 -5.74 -27.71
C LYS A 244 -2.09 -4.67 -26.76
N SER A 245 -1.59 -3.57 -27.33
CA SER A 245 -1.21 -2.39 -26.58
C SER A 245 -2.41 -1.86 -25.79
N GLY A 246 -2.20 -1.44 -24.55
CA GLY A 246 -3.20 -0.75 -23.72
C GLY A 246 -3.28 0.76 -23.98
N LEU A 247 -2.43 1.31 -24.86
CA LEU A 247 -2.40 2.74 -25.18
C LEU A 247 -3.30 3.08 -26.39
N LYS A 248 -3.91 4.27 -26.40
CA LYS A 248 -4.79 4.74 -27.49
C LYS A 248 -4.05 4.99 -28.80
N GLN A 249 -2.78 5.41 -28.72
CA GLN A 249 -1.83 5.37 -29.82
C GLN A 249 -0.70 4.45 -29.35
N ALA A 250 -0.42 3.38 -30.08
CA ALA A 250 0.93 2.83 -30.06
C ALA A 250 1.83 4.02 -30.38
N ALA A 251 2.78 4.35 -29.49
CA ALA A 251 3.67 5.49 -29.64
C ALA A 251 3.95 5.73 -31.12
N GLY A 252 3.33 6.78 -31.69
CA GLY A 252 3.58 7.14 -33.07
C GLY A 252 5.07 7.28 -33.19
N GLU A 253 5.66 6.63 -34.19
CA GLU A 253 7.06 6.72 -34.60
C GLU A 253 7.80 7.85 -33.90
N VAL A 254 8.35 7.58 -32.71
CA VAL A 254 9.47 8.36 -32.23
C VAL A 254 10.57 7.92 -33.17
N SER A 255 10.76 8.75 -34.19
CA SER A 255 11.77 8.64 -35.23
C SER A 255 12.97 7.83 -34.72
N THR A 256 13.21 6.70 -35.37
CA THR A 256 14.42 5.90 -35.25
C THR A 256 15.62 6.77 -35.65
N THR A 257 16.04 7.66 -34.77
CA THR A 257 17.30 8.39 -34.89
C THR A 257 17.91 8.52 -33.50
N GLN A 258 18.81 7.59 -33.20
CA GLN A 258 19.94 7.75 -32.28
C GLN A 258 19.64 8.00 -30.80
N THR A 259 19.64 6.92 -30.02
CA THR A 259 20.76 6.62 -29.11
C THR A 259 20.66 5.15 -28.75
N LEU A 260 21.55 4.34 -29.33
CA LEU A 260 21.86 3.02 -28.82
C LEU A 260 22.41 3.22 -27.42
N VAL A 261 21.60 2.95 -26.40
CA VAL A 261 22.13 2.67 -25.06
C VAL A 261 22.83 1.33 -25.22
N GLU A 262 24.16 1.38 -25.33
CA GLU A 262 25.00 0.18 -25.19
C GLU A 262 24.54 -0.59 -23.95
N PRO A 263 24.34 -1.91 -24.04
CA PRO A 263 24.06 -2.70 -22.85
C PRO A 263 25.26 -2.58 -21.91
N TYR A 264 25.03 -1.96 -20.74
CA TYR A 264 25.90 -2.14 -19.60
C TYR A 264 26.07 -3.65 -19.39
N PHE A 265 27.31 -4.12 -19.54
CA PHE A 265 27.78 -5.49 -19.30
C PHE A 265 27.61 -6.48 -20.48
N ASN A 266 28.66 -6.58 -21.29
CA ASN A 266 28.85 -7.66 -22.25
C ASN A 266 29.68 -8.79 -21.62
N TRP A 267 29.06 -9.95 -21.35
CA TRP A 267 29.72 -11.15 -20.83
C TRP A 267 30.52 -11.94 -21.89
N SER A 268 30.71 -11.42 -23.11
CA SER A 268 31.46 -12.12 -24.17
C SER A 268 32.98 -11.94 -24.10
N ASN A 269 33.52 -11.07 -23.24
CA ASN A 269 34.95 -10.74 -23.20
C ASN A 269 35.69 -11.24 -21.94
N THR A 270 35.06 -12.07 -21.11
CA THR A 270 35.70 -12.61 -19.89
C THR A 270 36.39 -13.97 -20.09
N GLU A 271 36.37 -14.56 -21.29
CA GLU A 271 37.14 -15.79 -21.58
C GLU A 271 38.53 -15.54 -22.18
N GLU A 272 38.86 -14.32 -22.64
CA GLU A 272 40.20 -13.99 -23.16
C GLU A 272 41.15 -13.37 -22.11
N ALA A 273 40.71 -13.16 -20.87
CA ALA A 273 41.54 -12.58 -19.79
C ALA A 273 42.06 -13.61 -18.78
N LEU A 274 41.88 -14.91 -19.03
CA LEU A 274 42.37 -16.01 -18.19
C LEU A 274 43.13 -17.11 -18.97
N ASN A 275 43.74 -16.77 -20.10
CA ASN A 275 44.81 -17.56 -20.73
C ASN A 275 45.93 -16.66 -21.25
#